data_AF-A0AA41L182-F1
#
_entry.id   AF-A0AA41L182-F1
#
_cell.length_a   1.000
_cell.length_b   1.000
_cell.length_c   1.000
_cell.angle_alpha   90.00
_cell.angle_beta   90.00
_cell.angle_gamma   90.00
#
_symmetry.space_group_name_H-M   'P 1'
#
loop_
_entity.id
_entity.type
_entity.pdbx_description
1 polymer ?
#
loop_
_entity_poly.entity_id
_entity_poly.type
_entity_poly.pdbx_seq_one_letter_code
_entity_poly.pdbx_strand_id
1 'polypeptide(L)'
;MTYHLYQHPVDLFGGVVITDDDLYDWVASVSPVHTNERGYALYVQRYNVADKVRTSKLARTFDAITARRPPPYHARLALHQIL
;
A
#
# COMPACT_ATOMS: atom_id res chain seq x y z
N MET A 1 -26.81 5.42 -7.71
CA MET A 1 -25.90 4.33 -7.29
C MET A 1 -24.71 4.32 -8.23
N THR A 2 -23.61 4.94 -7.81
CA THR A 2 -22.39 5.06 -8.62
C THR A 2 -21.53 3.84 -8.32
N TYR A 3 -21.50 2.87 -9.23
CA TYR A 3 -20.57 1.75 -9.14
C TYR A 3 -19.19 2.30 -9.49
N HIS A 4 -18.42 2.70 -8.47
CA HIS A 4 -16.99 2.92 -8.66
C HIS A 4 -16.36 1.55 -8.96
N LEU A 5 -16.20 1.27 -10.26
CA LEU A 5 -15.39 0.16 -10.73
C LEU A 5 -13.95 0.46 -10.33
N TYR A 6 -13.57 0.02 -9.13
CA TYR A 6 -12.18 -0.04 -8.70
C TYR A 6 -11.46 -1.05 -9.60
N GLN A 7 -10.94 -0.56 -10.71
CA GLN A 7 -10.06 -1.32 -11.57
C GLN A 7 -8.65 -1.09 -11.01
N HIS A 8 -8.06 -2.15 -10.44
CA HIS A 8 -6.65 -2.07 -10.07
C HIS A 8 -5.84 -1.75 -11.33
N PRO A 9 -4.80 -0.91 -11.23
CA PRO A 9 -3.86 -0.74 -12.33
C PRO A 9 -3.32 -2.13 -12.67
N VAL A 10 -3.73 -2.63 -13.83
CA VAL A 10 -3.19 -3.85 -14.42
C VAL A 10 -2.05 -3.45 -15.35
N ASP A 11 -1.00 -4.26 -15.37
CA ASP A 11 0.09 -4.07 -16.32
C ASP A 11 -0.42 -4.32 -17.75
N LEU A 12 0.43 -4.02 -18.74
CA LEU A 12 0.12 -4.21 -20.16
C LEU A 12 -0.18 -5.67 -20.54
N PHE A 13 0.03 -6.62 -19.63
CA PHE A 13 -0.17 -8.05 -19.78
C PHE A 13 -1.28 -8.60 -18.86
N GLY A 14 -2.06 -7.72 -18.21
CA GLY A 14 -3.17 -8.10 -17.34
C GLY A 14 -2.75 -8.56 -15.93
N GLY A 15 -1.47 -8.41 -15.56
CA GLY A 15 -0.97 -8.65 -14.22
C GLY A 15 -1.33 -7.52 -13.26
N VAL A 16 -1.43 -7.82 -11.96
CA VAL A 16 -1.64 -6.79 -10.94
C VAL A 16 -0.34 -6.03 -10.72
N VAL A 17 -0.35 -4.71 -10.95
CA VAL A 17 0.83 -3.87 -10.72
C VAL A 17 1.09 -3.75 -9.22
N ILE A 18 2.34 -3.98 -8.84
CA ILE A 18 2.86 -3.78 -7.49
C ILE A 18 3.95 -2.74 -7.58
N THR A 19 3.75 -1.64 -6.89
CA THR A 19 4.67 -0.51 -6.82
C THR A 19 5.44 -0.51 -5.50
N ASP A 20 6.55 0.21 -5.45
CA ASP A 20 7.28 0.40 -4.19
C ASP A 20 6.41 1.11 -3.13
N ASP A 21 5.51 2.01 -3.55
CA ASP A 21 4.54 2.65 -2.65
C ASP A 21 3.58 1.62 -2.04
N ASP A 22 3.11 0.63 -2.82
CA ASP A 22 2.25 -0.43 -2.28
C ASP A 22 2.96 -1.28 -1.23
N LEU A 23 4.24 -1.60 -1.48
CA LEU A 23 5.09 -2.33 -0.55
C LEU A 23 5.30 -1.51 0.73
N TYR A 24 5.54 -0.21 0.59
CA TYR A 24 5.72 0.70 1.71
C TYR A 24 4.44 0.83 2.53
N ASP A 25 3.30 1.06 1.88
CA ASP A 25 2.00 1.20 2.54
C ASP A 25 1.60 -0.08 3.29
N TRP A 26 1.89 -1.24 2.70
CA TRP A 26 1.74 -2.52 3.39
C TRP A 26 2.60 -2.59 4.66
N VAL A 27 3.91 -2.34 4.54
CA VAL A 27 4.84 -2.46 5.68
C VAL A 27 4.52 -1.45 6.76
N ALA A 28 4.21 -0.21 6.39
CA ALA A 28 3.82 0.84 7.34
C ALA A 28 2.55 0.47 8.12
N SER A 29 1.62 -0.27 7.51
CA SER A 29 0.35 -0.63 8.14
C SER A 29 0.43 -1.92 8.97
N VAL A 30 1.16 -2.92 8.47
CA VAL A 30 1.21 -4.27 9.09
C VAL A 30 2.41 -4.41 10.04
N SER A 31 3.54 -3.76 9.75
CA SER A 31 4.76 -3.88 10.54
C SER A 31 5.58 -2.59 10.56
N PRO A 32 5.02 -1.50 11.15
CA PRO A 32 5.63 -0.17 11.11
C PRO A 32 7.06 -0.11 11.68
N VAL A 33 7.45 -1.03 12.56
CA VAL A 33 8.82 -1.09 13.11
C VAL A 33 9.89 -1.39 12.05
N HIS A 34 9.49 -1.92 10.89
CA HIS A 34 10.39 -2.27 9.78
C HIS A 34 10.44 -1.21 8.68
N THR A 35 9.89 0.00 8.87
CA THR A 35 9.95 1.08 7.86
C THR A 35 11.30 1.81 7.82
N ASN A 36 12.27 1.44 8.66
CA ASN A 36 13.63 1.96 8.55
C ASN A 36 14.37 1.32 7.35
N GLU A 37 15.30 2.04 6.73
CA GLU A 37 15.93 1.65 5.45
C GLU A 37 16.51 0.23 5.45
N ARG A 38 17.24 -0.16 6.50
CA ARG A 38 17.85 -1.49 6.59
C ARG A 38 16.82 -2.60 6.85
N GLY A 39 15.83 -2.35 7.69
CA GLY A 39 14.80 -3.31 8.06
C GLY A 39 13.78 -3.54 6.95
N TYR A 40 13.51 -2.50 6.16
CA TYR A 40 12.49 -2.52 5.11
C TYR A 40 12.78 -3.55 4.03
N ALA A 41 13.95 -3.47 3.37
CA ALA A 41 14.30 -4.37 2.28
C ALA A 41 14.35 -5.84 2.73
N LEU A 42 14.93 -6.09 3.91
CA LEU A 42 14.99 -7.41 4.54
C LEU A 42 13.59 -7.94 4.85
N TYR A 43 12.69 -7.11 5.36
CA TYR A 43 11.33 -7.50 5.67
C TYR A 43 10.55 -7.83 4.39
N VAL A 44 10.62 -6.95 3.38
CA VAL A 44 9.96 -7.14 2.08
C VAL A 44 10.38 -8.46 1.44
N GLN A 45 11.69 -8.72 1.40
CA GLN A 45 12.24 -9.95 0.81
C GLN A 45 11.89 -11.18 1.65
N ARG A 46 12.17 -11.17 2.95
CA ARG A 46 12.02 -12.34 3.84
C ARG A 46 10.57 -12.80 3.96
N TYR A 47 9.61 -11.87 3.91
CA TYR A 47 8.19 -12.17 4.07
C TYR A 47 7.42 -12.15 2.76
N ASN A 48 8.11 -12.04 1.62
CA ASN A 48 7.53 -11.96 0.27
C ASN A 48 6.34 -11.00 0.21
N VAL A 49 6.57 -9.75 0.63
CA VAL A 49 5.50 -8.75 0.75
C VAL A 49 4.84 -8.49 -0.59
N ALA A 50 5.59 -8.55 -1.70
CA ALA A 50 5.03 -8.41 -3.04
C ALA A 50 3.89 -9.40 -3.30
N ASP A 51 4.08 -10.69 -3.02
CA ASP A 51 3.02 -11.68 -3.27
C ASP A 51 1.79 -11.50 -2.36
N LYS A 52 2.02 -11.03 -1.12
CA LYS A 52 0.93 -10.67 -0.18
C LYS A 52 0.13 -9.48 -0.68
N VAL A 53 0.81 -8.42 -1.14
CA VAL A 53 0.18 -7.26 -1.77
C VAL A 53 -0.61 -7.70 -2.99
N ARG A 54 -0.02 -8.51 -3.88
CA ARG A 54 -0.70 -9.07 -5.06
C ARG A 54 -2.00 -9.77 -4.69
N THR A 55 -1.92 -10.70 -3.74
CA THR A 55 -3.05 -11.51 -3.29
C THR A 55 -4.13 -10.62 -2.67
N SER A 56 -3.74 -9.63 -1.86
CA SER A 56 -4.69 -8.70 -1.25
C SER A 56 -5.36 -7.76 -2.25
N LYS A 57 -4.66 -7.34 -3.32
CA LYS A 57 -5.25 -6.56 -4.42
C LYS A 57 -6.24 -7.42 -5.21
N LEU A 58 -5.89 -8.66 -5.56
CA LEU A 58 -6.81 -9.60 -6.20
C LEU A 58 -8.07 -9.86 -5.34
N ALA A 59 -7.89 -9.95 -4.03
CA ALA A 59 -8.99 -10.14 -3.07
C ALA A 59 -9.74 -8.84 -2.69
N ARG A 60 -9.33 -7.68 -3.20
CA ARG A 60 -9.88 -6.34 -2.87
C ARG A 60 -9.84 -6.01 -1.37
N THR A 61 -8.83 -6.50 -0.65
CA THR A 61 -8.63 -6.23 0.78
C THR A 61 -7.46 -5.29 1.07
N PHE A 62 -6.63 -4.99 0.05
CA PHE A 62 -5.44 -4.15 0.20
C PHE A 62 -5.76 -2.77 0.82
N ASP A 63 -6.79 -2.09 0.31
CA ASP A 63 -7.18 -0.76 0.80
C ASP A 63 -7.61 -0.80 2.27
N ALA A 64 -8.31 -1.86 2.69
CA ALA A 64 -8.72 -2.04 4.08
C ALA A 64 -7.53 -2.34 5.01
N ILE A 65 -6.52 -3.07 4.52
CA ILE A 65 -5.29 -3.37 5.25
C ILE A 65 -4.48 -2.08 5.47
N THR A 66 -4.41 -1.23 4.45
CA THR A 66 -3.59 0.00 4.46
C THR A 66 -4.32 1.22 5.04
N ALA A 67 -5.64 1.14 5.22
CA ALA A 67 -6.46 2.22 5.78
C ALA A 67 -6.06 2.68 7.20
N ARG A 68 -5.31 1.87 7.96
CA ARG A 68 -4.86 2.22 9.32
C ARG A 68 -3.73 3.25 9.35
N ARG A 69 -3.22 3.68 8.19
CA ARG A 69 -2.13 4.65 8.07
C ARG A 69 -2.54 6.02 8.64
N PRO A 70 -1.78 6.60 9.59
CA PRO A 70 -1.87 8.02 9.86
C PRO A 70 -1.42 8.78 8.60
N PRO A 71 -2.16 9.79 8.11
CA PRO A 71 -1.80 10.50 6.89
C PRO A 71 -0.34 10.99 6.97
N PRO A 72 0.43 10.86 5.88
CA PRO A 72 1.81 11.33 5.87
C PRO A 72 1.87 12.81 6.23
N TYR A 73 2.99 13.25 6.81
CA TYR A 73 3.12 14.60 7.38
C TYR A 73 2.72 15.70 6.38
N HIS A 74 3.03 15.52 5.10
CA HIS A 74 2.71 16.47 4.03
C HIS A 74 1.22 16.49 3.69
N ALA A 75 0.52 15.35 3.74
CA ALA A 75 -0.93 15.30 3.59
C ALA A 75 -1.62 15.97 4.81
N ARG A 76 -1.07 15.80 6.01
CA ARG A 76 -1.56 16.48 7.23
C ARG A 76 -1.37 18.00 7.14
N LEU A 77 -0.25 18.47 6.59
CA LEU A 77 0.00 19.89 6.29
C LEU A 77 -0.99 20.45 5.24
N ALA A 78 -1.21 19.72 4.14
CA ALA A 78 -2.15 20.13 3.11
C ALA A 78 -3.59 20.26 3.65
N LEU A 79 -4.03 19.32 4.49
CA LEU A 79 -5.34 19.38 5.16
C LEU A 79 -5.48 20.58 6.11
N HIS A 80 -4.39 20.99 6.77
CA HIS A 80 -4.35 22.18 7.62
C HIS A 80 -4.46 23.51 6.85
N GLN A 81 -4.20 23.52 5.54
CA GLN A 81 -4.27 24.73 4.70
C GLN A 81 -5.63 24.93 4.02
N ILE A 82 -6.54 23.96 4.16
CA ILE A 82 -7.87 23.99 3.54
C ILE A 82 -8.99 24.30 4.57
N LEU A 83 -8.67 24.27 5.86
CA LEU A 83 -9.54 24.69 6.98
C LEU A 83 -9.22 26.13 7.40
#